data_AF-A0A4R1N5Q6-F1
#
_entry.id   AF-A0A4R1N5Q6-F1
#
_cell.length_a   1.000
_cell.length_b   1.000
_cell.length_c   1.000
_cell.angle_alpha   90.00
_cell.angle_beta   90.00
_cell.angle_gamma   90.00
#
_symmetry.space_group_name_H-M   'P 1'
#
loop_
_entity.id
_entity.type
_entity.pdbx_description
1 polymer ?
#
loop_
_entity_poly.entity_id
_entity_poly.type
_entity_poly.pdbx_seq_one_letter_code
_entity_poly.pdbx_strand_id
1 'polypeptide(L)'
;MTDQKQAAGKTRRQLYEDRLRRRSMIIAASSTLAVFLAVIILVPMAPGWEKVKASFFNWEVFAKTFPKLLAAFKLDVLIFLWSAPAIVILGLLIALARDVRNPALFPLRILGAAYTDIFRGVPVVLTVYLIGFGVPGLGLPRPWNSPYIWGSLALILTYAAYVAEIFRSGIESVHASQRSAAQSLGLSDADSMRFVILPQAIRRVVPAQMNMFIALQKDVALLSFIGPVEIFRQAGVFKSLLANFTPYVGAAVIFLAVTIPATRYADYLMAKQNRERS
;
A
#
# COMPACT_ATOMS: atom_id res chain seq x y z
N MET A 1 -11.91 47.57 -24.59
CA MET A 1 -10.78 48.19 -23.85
C MET A 1 -9.89 47.08 -23.34
N THR A 2 -9.20 46.43 -24.27
CA THR A 2 -8.65 45.09 -24.08
C THR A 2 -7.23 45.06 -24.62
N ASP A 3 -6.36 46.01 -24.25
CA ASP A 3 -4.95 45.94 -24.64
C ASP A 3 -3.98 46.91 -23.90
N GLN A 4 -4.06 47.02 -22.56
CA GLN A 4 -3.10 47.85 -21.79
C GLN A 4 -2.64 47.21 -20.46
N LYS A 5 -2.40 45.90 -20.43
CA LYS A 5 -1.75 45.23 -19.27
C LYS A 5 -0.59 44.31 -19.66
N GLN A 6 0.21 44.70 -20.66
CA GLN A 6 1.48 44.04 -20.99
C GLN A 6 2.62 45.06 -21.09
N ALA A 7 3.17 45.52 -19.97
CA ALA A 7 4.52 46.11 -19.92
C ALA A 7 5.05 46.35 -18.48
N ALA A 8 4.68 45.54 -17.48
CA ALA A 8 5.45 45.51 -16.23
C ALA A 8 6.62 44.55 -16.41
N GLY A 9 7.82 45.08 -16.70
CA GLY A 9 9.04 44.28 -16.78
C GLY A 9 9.26 43.47 -15.50
N LYS A 10 9.78 42.24 -15.62
CA LYS A 10 10.05 41.36 -14.47
C LYS A 10 10.90 42.10 -13.42
N THR A 11 10.47 42.07 -12.16
CA THR A 11 11.19 42.67 -11.03
C THR A 11 12.59 42.06 -10.91
N ARG A 12 13.61 42.82 -10.46
CA ARG A 12 14.98 42.29 -10.23
C ARG A 12 15.01 40.98 -9.43
N ARG A 13 14.10 40.86 -8.44
CA ARG A 13 13.88 39.63 -7.66
C ARG A 13 13.37 38.46 -8.52
N GLN A 14 12.38 38.68 -9.39
CA GLN A 14 11.84 37.66 -10.29
C GLN A 14 12.90 37.19 -11.30
N LEU A 15 13.71 38.11 -11.84
CA LEU A 15 14.84 37.76 -12.72
C LEU A 15 15.92 36.95 -12.00
N TYR A 16 16.18 37.25 -10.72
CA TYR A 16 17.11 36.48 -9.89
C TYR A 16 16.56 35.07 -9.56
N GLU A 17 15.29 34.97 -9.19
CA GLU A 17 14.60 33.69 -8.93
C GLU A 17 14.55 32.81 -10.19
N ASP A 18 14.28 33.38 -11.37
CA ASP A 18 14.30 32.66 -12.65
C ASP A 18 15.70 32.11 -12.99
N ARG A 19 16.77 32.89 -12.74
CA ARG A 19 18.15 32.42 -12.93
C ARG A 19 18.50 31.29 -11.97
N LEU A 20 18.11 31.40 -10.70
CA LEU A 20 18.32 30.35 -9.71
C LEU A 20 17.57 29.08 -10.09
N ARG A 21 16.27 29.17 -10.45
CA ARG A 21 15.48 28.02 -10.90
C ARG A 21 16.09 27.36 -12.15
N ARG A 22 16.50 28.15 -13.14
CA ARG A 22 17.13 27.62 -14.36
C ARG A 22 18.45 26.92 -14.06
N ARG A 23 19.29 27.50 -13.20
CA ARG A 23 20.55 26.86 -12.76
C ARG A 23 20.27 25.57 -12.01
N SER A 24 19.32 25.56 -11.07
CA SER A 24 18.93 24.34 -10.33
C SER A 24 18.35 23.26 -11.25
N MET A 25 17.51 23.62 -12.22
CA MET A 25 16.98 22.68 -13.21
C MET A 25 18.07 22.11 -14.11
N ILE A 26 19.03 22.94 -14.56
CA ILE A 26 20.18 22.48 -15.35
C ILE A 26 21.05 21.54 -14.53
N ILE A 27 21.36 21.90 -13.28
CA ILE A 27 22.12 21.04 -12.36
C ILE A 27 21.39 19.70 -12.18
N ALA A 28 20.10 19.71 -11.84
CA ALA A 28 19.31 18.49 -11.64
C ALA A 28 19.20 17.62 -12.90
N ALA A 29 18.98 18.23 -14.07
CA ALA A 29 18.93 17.52 -15.35
C ALA A 29 20.30 16.91 -15.68
N SER A 30 21.37 17.68 -15.52
CA SER A 30 22.75 17.22 -15.78
C SER A 30 23.18 16.11 -14.82
N SER A 31 22.85 16.21 -13.52
CA SER A 31 23.18 15.19 -12.54
C SER A 31 22.38 13.91 -12.77
N THR A 32 21.09 14.04 -13.11
CA THR A 32 20.24 12.89 -13.46
C THR A 32 20.78 12.19 -14.69
N LEU A 33 21.06 12.95 -15.76
CA LEU A 33 21.62 12.41 -17.00
C LEU A 33 22.98 11.74 -16.76
N ALA A 34 23.86 12.37 -15.97
CA ALA A 34 25.16 11.80 -15.63
C ALA A 34 25.03 10.47 -14.90
N VAL A 35 24.11 10.34 -13.93
CA VAL A 35 23.85 9.08 -13.23
C VAL A 35 23.30 8.02 -14.19
N PHE A 36 22.32 8.36 -15.04
CA PHE A 36 21.77 7.42 -16.02
C PHE A 36 22.84 6.94 -17.01
N LEU A 37 23.66 7.84 -17.54
CA LEU A 37 24.76 7.50 -18.42
C LEU A 37 25.81 6.64 -17.71
N ALA A 38 26.15 6.97 -16.47
CA ALA A 38 27.07 6.17 -15.66
C ALA A 38 26.53 4.74 -15.48
N VAL A 39 25.25 4.56 -15.19
CA VAL A 39 24.64 3.22 -15.08
C VAL A 39 24.66 2.48 -16.43
N ILE A 40 24.23 3.14 -17.51
CA ILE A 40 24.15 2.53 -18.85
C ILE A 40 25.53 2.15 -19.39
N ILE A 41 26.59 2.88 -19.02
CA ILE A 41 27.97 2.61 -19.46
C ILE A 41 28.66 1.62 -18.53
N LEU A 42 28.64 1.86 -17.21
CA LEU A 42 29.42 1.07 -16.25
C LEU A 42 28.86 -0.34 -16.02
N VAL A 43 27.54 -0.52 -16.06
CA VAL A 43 26.93 -1.84 -15.82
C VAL A 43 27.29 -2.84 -16.92
N PRO A 44 27.19 -2.51 -18.23
CA PRO A 44 27.62 -3.42 -19.30
C PRO A 44 29.13 -3.71 -19.32
N MET A 45 29.94 -2.79 -18.78
CA MET A 45 31.39 -3.01 -18.63
C MET A 45 31.73 -4.04 -17.53
N ALA A 46 30.78 -4.42 -16.69
CA ALA A 46 31.01 -5.41 -15.65
C ALA A 46 31.29 -6.80 -16.28
N PRO A 47 32.30 -7.55 -15.79
CA PRO A 47 32.68 -8.86 -16.35
C PRO A 47 31.56 -9.91 -16.41
N GLY A 48 30.53 -9.76 -15.57
CA GLY A 48 29.39 -10.67 -15.48
C GLY A 48 28.15 -10.24 -16.27
N TRP A 49 28.17 -9.10 -16.98
CA TRP A 49 26.97 -8.52 -17.59
C TRP A 49 26.27 -9.48 -18.55
N GLU A 50 26.99 -10.14 -19.45
CA GLU A 50 26.37 -11.06 -20.42
C GLU A 50 25.67 -12.24 -19.74
N LYS A 51 26.23 -12.75 -18.63
CA LYS A 51 25.58 -13.80 -17.83
C LYS A 51 24.30 -13.29 -17.18
N VAL A 52 24.32 -12.07 -16.62
CA VAL A 52 23.13 -11.43 -16.05
C VAL A 52 22.08 -11.20 -17.13
N LYS A 53 22.47 -10.66 -18.27
CA LYS A 53 21.59 -10.39 -19.41
C LYS A 53 20.90 -11.65 -19.91
N ALA A 54 21.65 -12.72 -20.14
CA ALA A 54 21.10 -14.01 -20.56
C ALA A 54 20.19 -14.65 -19.49
N SER A 55 20.48 -14.41 -18.20
CA SER A 55 19.73 -15.01 -17.10
C SER A 55 18.48 -14.22 -16.68
N PHE A 56 18.45 -12.90 -16.85
CA PHE A 56 17.33 -12.05 -16.43
C PHE A 56 16.48 -11.52 -17.59
N PHE A 57 17.04 -11.42 -18.79
CA PHE A 57 16.41 -10.77 -19.94
C PHE A 57 16.35 -11.69 -21.17
N ASN A 58 15.93 -12.94 -20.98
CA ASN A 58 15.73 -13.89 -22.08
C ASN A 58 14.29 -13.82 -22.63
N TRP A 59 14.13 -13.28 -23.84
CA TRP A 59 12.82 -13.09 -24.46
C TRP A 59 12.02 -14.39 -24.66
N GLU A 60 12.67 -15.48 -25.06
CA GLU A 60 12.01 -16.77 -25.29
C GLU A 60 11.43 -17.34 -23.98
N VAL A 61 12.22 -17.29 -22.90
CA VAL A 61 11.78 -17.68 -21.56
C VAL A 61 10.64 -16.78 -21.07
N PHE A 62 10.75 -15.47 -21.30
CA PHE A 62 9.70 -14.52 -20.94
C PHE A 62 8.38 -14.88 -21.63
N ALA A 63 8.36 -14.96 -22.96
CA ALA A 63 7.15 -15.24 -23.73
C ALA A 63 6.52 -16.59 -23.36
N LYS A 64 7.35 -17.62 -23.11
CA LYS A 64 6.89 -18.95 -22.71
C LYS A 64 6.26 -18.99 -21.31
N THR A 65 6.78 -18.22 -20.36
CA THR A 65 6.34 -18.27 -18.95
C THR A 65 5.25 -17.26 -18.61
N PHE A 66 5.18 -16.14 -19.36
CA PHE A 66 4.29 -15.02 -19.09
C PHE A 66 2.80 -15.40 -18.95
N PRO A 67 2.18 -16.21 -19.84
CA PRO A 67 0.76 -16.55 -19.69
C PRO A 67 0.45 -17.30 -18.40
N LYS A 68 1.36 -18.18 -17.95
CA LYS A 68 1.20 -18.94 -16.71
C LYS A 68 1.44 -18.07 -15.48
N LEU A 69 2.36 -17.10 -15.55
CA LEU A 69 2.53 -16.09 -14.49
C LEU A 69 1.28 -15.23 -14.33
N LEU A 70 0.69 -14.78 -15.45
CA LEU A 70 -0.55 -14.02 -15.43
C LEU A 70 -1.72 -14.83 -14.86
N ALA A 71 -1.78 -16.14 -15.16
CA ALA A 71 -2.75 -17.04 -14.56
C ALA A 71 -2.56 -17.20 -13.05
N ALA A 72 -1.31 -17.34 -12.59
CA ALA A 72 -0.99 -17.43 -11.16
C ALA A 72 -1.33 -16.13 -10.41
N PHE A 73 -1.16 -14.96 -11.04
CA PHE A 73 -1.53 -13.67 -10.47
C PHE A 73 -3.02 -13.53 -10.13
N LYS A 74 -3.90 -14.35 -10.73
CA LYS A 74 -5.31 -14.39 -10.35
C LYS A 74 -5.48 -14.74 -8.87
N LEU A 75 -4.62 -15.62 -8.34
CA LEU A 75 -4.66 -16.00 -6.94
C LEU A 75 -4.33 -14.80 -6.04
N ASP A 76 -3.33 -13.99 -6.41
CA ASP A 76 -2.99 -12.76 -5.69
C ASP A 76 -4.20 -11.82 -5.60
N VAL A 77 -4.87 -11.60 -6.73
CA VAL A 77 -6.07 -10.77 -6.83
C VAL A 77 -7.21 -11.32 -5.97
N LEU A 78 -7.45 -12.64 -5.98
CA LEU A 78 -8.49 -13.26 -5.17
C LEU A 78 -8.22 -13.08 -3.66
N ILE A 79 -6.98 -13.32 -3.23
CA ILE A 79 -6.57 -13.12 -1.83
C ILE A 79 -6.77 -11.67 -1.41
N PHE A 80 -6.37 -10.73 -2.26
CA PHE A 80 -6.59 -9.31 -2.04
C PHE A 80 -8.09 -8.98 -1.91
N LEU A 81 -8.93 -9.50 -2.82
CA LEU A 81 -10.36 -9.17 -2.88
C LEU A 81 -11.14 -9.59 -1.62
N TRP A 82 -10.82 -10.71 -0.98
CA TRP A 82 -11.47 -11.08 0.28
C TRP A 82 -10.78 -10.47 1.51
N SER A 83 -9.47 -10.22 1.44
CA SER A 83 -8.72 -9.67 2.59
C SER A 83 -9.01 -8.19 2.78
N ALA A 84 -9.09 -7.41 1.70
CA ALA A 84 -9.29 -5.96 1.76
C ALA A 84 -10.59 -5.54 2.50
N PRO A 85 -11.77 -6.12 2.20
CA PRO A 85 -12.98 -5.83 2.97
C PRO A 85 -12.87 -6.25 4.44
N ALA A 86 -12.30 -7.42 4.73
CA ALA A 86 -12.12 -7.91 6.09
C ALA A 86 -11.20 -6.98 6.91
N ILE A 87 -10.12 -6.47 6.29
CA ILE A 87 -9.22 -5.47 6.87
C ILE A 87 -9.95 -4.19 7.23
N VAL A 88 -10.79 -3.68 6.32
CA VAL A 88 -11.55 -2.44 6.56
C VAL A 88 -12.53 -2.62 7.71
N ILE A 89 -13.27 -3.73 7.70
CA ILE A 89 -14.26 -4.03 8.74
C ILE A 89 -13.56 -4.18 10.10
N LEU A 90 -12.55 -5.04 10.19
CA LEU A 90 -11.83 -5.28 11.43
C LEU A 90 -11.12 -4.01 11.93
N GLY A 91 -10.45 -3.28 11.04
CA GLY A 91 -9.78 -2.04 11.39
C GLY A 91 -10.76 -0.96 11.89
N LEU A 92 -11.93 -0.82 11.26
CA LEU A 92 -12.97 0.08 11.75
C LEU A 92 -13.49 -0.34 13.12
N LEU A 93 -13.76 -1.63 13.34
CA LEU A 93 -14.21 -2.14 14.64
C LEU A 93 -13.19 -1.84 15.74
N ILE A 94 -11.89 -2.04 15.48
CA ILE A 94 -10.82 -1.74 16.43
C ILE A 94 -10.71 -0.23 16.68
N ALA A 95 -10.83 0.60 15.64
CA ALA A 95 -10.81 2.05 15.78
C ALA A 95 -11.96 2.55 16.66
N LEU A 96 -13.17 2.05 16.43
CA LEU A 96 -14.35 2.38 17.23
C LEU A 96 -14.20 1.90 18.67
N ALA A 97 -13.73 0.67 18.87
CA ALA A 97 -13.44 0.11 20.19
C ALA A 97 -12.46 0.96 21.00
N ARG A 98 -11.50 1.62 20.33
CA ARG A 98 -10.52 2.50 20.96
C ARG A 98 -11.01 3.93 21.21
N ASP A 99 -12.00 4.43 20.46
CA ASP A 99 -12.62 5.76 20.70
C ASP A 99 -13.67 5.73 21.83
N VAL A 100 -14.08 4.54 22.30
CA VAL A 100 -15.12 4.42 23.34
C VAL A 100 -14.74 5.21 24.58
N ARG A 101 -15.67 6.09 25.01
CA ARG A 101 -15.51 6.97 26.19
C ARG A 101 -16.12 6.41 27.48
N ASN A 102 -16.92 5.35 27.39
CA ASN A 102 -17.53 4.72 28.55
C ASN A 102 -16.47 4.01 29.41
N PRO A 103 -16.32 4.36 30.72
CA PRO A 103 -15.36 3.72 31.61
C PRO A 103 -15.50 2.20 31.71
N ALA A 104 -16.71 1.66 31.59
CA ALA A 104 -16.95 0.21 31.65
C ALA A 104 -16.29 -0.57 30.48
N LEU A 105 -16.02 0.12 29.36
CA LEU A 105 -15.40 -0.46 28.16
C LEU A 105 -13.90 -0.18 28.08
N PHE A 106 -13.29 0.27 29.19
CA PHE A 106 -11.85 0.48 29.29
C PHE A 106 -11.00 -0.76 28.93
N PRO A 107 -11.36 -2.00 29.35
CA PRO A 107 -10.60 -3.19 28.93
C PRO A 107 -10.57 -3.37 27.42
N LEU A 108 -11.68 -3.09 26.73
CA LEU A 108 -11.76 -3.19 25.27
C LEU A 108 -10.80 -2.20 24.58
N ARG A 109 -10.67 -0.99 25.13
CA ARG A 109 -9.73 0.02 24.63
C ARG A 109 -8.28 -0.43 24.80
N ILE A 110 -7.92 -1.02 25.94
CA ILE A 110 -6.58 -1.59 26.17
C ILE A 110 -6.31 -2.73 25.20
N LEU A 111 -7.24 -3.66 25.03
CA LEU A 111 -7.08 -4.77 24.08
C LEU A 111 -6.89 -4.26 22.66
N GLY A 112 -7.67 -3.25 22.24
CA GLY A 112 -7.50 -2.62 20.94
C GLY A 112 -6.13 -1.94 20.78
N ALA A 113 -5.63 -1.25 21.81
CA ALA A 113 -4.31 -0.63 21.80
C ALA A 113 -3.19 -1.68 21.72
N ALA A 114 -3.23 -2.69 22.58
CA ALA A 114 -2.26 -3.78 22.59
C ALA A 114 -2.24 -4.55 21.27
N TYR A 115 -3.42 -4.83 20.70
CA TYR A 115 -3.53 -5.43 19.37
C TYR A 115 -2.80 -4.57 18.31
N THR A 116 -3.07 -3.27 18.28
CA THR A 116 -2.44 -2.40 17.29
C THR A 116 -0.93 -2.26 17.50
N ASP A 117 -0.47 -2.22 18.73
CA ASP A 117 0.95 -2.10 19.06
C ASP A 117 1.71 -3.36 18.63
N ILE A 118 1.16 -4.55 18.89
CA ILE A 118 1.76 -5.83 18.51
C ILE A 118 1.82 -5.97 16.99
N PHE A 119 0.68 -5.86 16.29
CA PHE A 119 0.63 -6.15 14.85
C PHE A 119 1.30 -5.07 13.99
N ARG A 120 1.47 -3.84 14.49
CA ARG A 120 2.28 -2.81 13.83
C ARG A 120 3.76 -2.92 14.20
N GLY A 121 4.08 -3.46 15.37
CA GLY A 121 5.46 -3.66 15.83
C GLY A 121 6.15 -4.87 15.20
N VAL A 122 5.39 -5.89 14.80
CA VAL A 122 5.93 -7.11 14.17
C VAL A 122 5.95 -6.97 12.64
N PRO A 123 7.07 -7.31 11.97
CA PRO A 123 7.13 -7.40 10.51
C PRO A 123 6.06 -8.33 9.92
N VAL A 124 5.38 -7.89 8.85
CA VAL A 124 4.30 -8.64 8.17
C VAL A 124 4.73 -10.06 7.82
N VAL A 125 5.95 -10.23 7.30
CA VAL A 125 6.50 -11.54 6.93
C VAL A 125 6.60 -12.48 8.15
N LEU A 126 6.99 -11.97 9.33
CA LEU A 126 7.04 -12.79 10.55
C LEU A 126 5.64 -13.18 11.00
N THR A 127 4.66 -12.28 10.92
CA THR A 127 3.26 -12.59 11.23
C THR A 127 2.72 -13.69 10.30
N VAL A 128 3.01 -13.60 9.00
CA VAL A 128 2.62 -14.63 8.01
C VAL A 128 3.25 -15.98 8.35
N TYR A 129 4.52 -16.01 8.75
CA TYR A 129 5.19 -17.25 9.14
C TYR A 129 4.63 -17.84 10.44
N LEU A 130 4.50 -17.02 11.48
CA LEU A 130 4.03 -17.47 12.80
C LEU A 130 2.62 -18.04 12.73
N ILE A 131 1.71 -17.38 12.01
CA ILE A 131 0.33 -17.85 11.86
C ILE A 131 0.26 -18.99 10.84
N GLY A 132 0.95 -18.83 9.70
CA GLY A 132 0.93 -19.78 8.59
C GLY A 132 1.55 -21.14 8.89
N PHE A 133 2.47 -21.22 9.85
CA PHE A 133 3.03 -22.51 10.32
C PHE A 133 2.59 -22.87 11.74
N GLY A 134 2.46 -21.89 12.64
CA GLY A 134 2.10 -22.14 14.04
C GLY A 134 0.69 -22.71 14.20
N VAL A 135 -0.30 -22.16 13.50
CA VAL A 135 -1.69 -22.63 13.61
C VAL A 135 -1.90 -23.98 12.95
N PRO A 136 -1.39 -24.26 11.73
CA PRO A 136 -1.38 -25.62 11.17
C PRO A 136 -0.73 -26.68 12.06
N GLY A 137 0.25 -26.29 12.89
CA GLY A 137 0.87 -27.17 13.89
C GLY A 137 -0.11 -27.76 14.91
N LEU A 138 -1.31 -27.18 15.06
CA LEU A 138 -2.38 -27.69 15.91
C LEU A 138 -3.09 -28.93 15.32
N GLY A 139 -2.79 -29.32 14.07
CA GLY A 139 -3.33 -30.55 13.48
C GLY A 139 -4.82 -30.48 13.10
N LEU A 140 -5.35 -29.28 12.86
CA LEU A 140 -6.76 -29.11 12.46
C LEU A 140 -7.06 -29.86 11.15
N PRO A 141 -8.25 -30.45 10.98
CA PRO A 141 -8.64 -31.08 9.73
C PRO A 141 -8.87 -30.04 8.64
N ARG A 142 -8.83 -30.47 7.37
CA ARG A 142 -9.30 -29.63 6.26
C ARG A 142 -10.80 -29.36 6.41
N PRO A 143 -11.29 -28.17 6.00
CA PRO A 143 -10.58 -27.11 5.27
C PRO A 143 -9.75 -26.15 6.15
N TRP A 144 -9.82 -26.28 7.47
CA TRP A 144 -9.22 -25.34 8.42
C TRP A 144 -7.70 -25.35 8.43
N ASN A 145 -7.07 -26.40 7.90
CA ASN A 145 -5.63 -26.44 7.66
C ASN A 145 -5.28 -26.07 6.20
N SER A 146 -5.59 -24.82 5.84
CA SER A 146 -5.31 -24.26 4.52
C SER A 146 -4.38 -23.06 4.64
N PRO A 147 -3.23 -23.04 3.94
CA PRO A 147 -2.30 -21.91 4.04
C PRO A 147 -2.86 -20.64 3.38
N TYR A 148 -3.86 -20.77 2.50
CA TYR A 148 -4.60 -19.63 1.96
C TYR A 148 -5.41 -18.94 3.06
N ILE A 149 -6.03 -19.71 3.96
CA ILE A 149 -6.84 -19.17 5.07
C ILE A 149 -5.92 -18.47 6.08
N TRP A 150 -4.90 -19.19 6.57
CA TRP A 150 -4.01 -18.66 7.61
C TRP A 150 -3.11 -17.53 7.11
N GLY A 151 -2.65 -17.61 5.86
CA GLY A 151 -1.94 -16.52 5.21
C GLY A 151 -2.80 -15.27 5.06
N SER A 152 -4.05 -15.43 4.60
CA SER A 152 -4.98 -14.30 4.51
C SER A 152 -5.29 -13.72 5.88
N LEU A 153 -5.51 -14.56 6.90
CA LEU A 153 -5.74 -14.10 8.26
C LEU A 153 -4.54 -13.30 8.79
N ALA A 154 -3.31 -13.75 8.54
CA ALA A 154 -2.12 -13.03 8.95
C ALA A 154 -2.02 -11.63 8.32
N LEU A 155 -2.32 -11.52 7.01
CA LEU A 155 -2.42 -10.22 6.34
C LEU A 155 -3.56 -9.38 6.92
N ILE A 156 -4.75 -9.98 7.13
CA ILE A 156 -5.91 -9.28 7.67
C ILE A 156 -5.61 -8.69 9.03
N LEU A 157 -5.03 -9.47 9.95
CA LEU A 157 -4.71 -9.00 11.28
C LEU A 157 -3.68 -7.86 11.24
N THR A 158 -2.63 -8.04 10.45
CA THR A 158 -1.56 -7.05 10.33
C THR A 158 -2.07 -5.74 9.74
N TYR A 159 -2.72 -5.80 8.57
CA TYR A 159 -3.22 -4.61 7.89
C TYR A 159 -4.39 -3.95 8.61
N ALA A 160 -5.27 -4.71 9.29
CA ALA A 160 -6.33 -4.14 10.10
C ALA A 160 -5.77 -3.26 11.23
N ALA A 161 -4.60 -3.57 11.78
CA ALA A 161 -3.95 -2.73 12.78
C ALA A 161 -3.54 -1.36 12.23
N TYR A 162 -2.96 -1.32 11.03
CA TYR A 162 -2.63 -0.06 10.34
C TYR A 162 -3.89 0.72 9.97
N VAL A 163 -4.91 0.03 9.44
CA VAL A 163 -6.19 0.65 9.05
C VAL A 163 -6.94 1.18 10.27
N ALA A 164 -6.90 0.49 11.41
CA ALA A 164 -7.50 0.97 12.66
C ALA A 164 -6.90 2.31 13.10
N GLU A 165 -5.60 2.49 12.93
CA GLU A 165 -4.90 3.72 13.30
C GLU A 165 -5.18 4.88 12.34
N ILE A 166 -5.35 4.57 11.06
CA ILE A 166 -5.81 5.54 10.07
C ILE A 166 -7.23 5.99 10.41
N PHE A 167 -8.16 5.07 10.70
CA PHE A 167 -9.53 5.41 11.12
C PHE A 167 -9.55 6.21 12.43
N ARG A 168 -8.78 5.80 13.45
CA ARG A 168 -8.67 6.52 14.73
C ARG A 168 -8.19 7.95 14.52
N SER A 169 -7.12 8.13 13.74
CA SER A 169 -6.60 9.47 13.39
C SER A 169 -7.62 10.29 12.60
N GLY A 170 -8.40 9.63 11.73
CA GLY A 170 -9.52 10.23 11.02
C GLY A 170 -10.61 10.75 11.96
N ILE A 171 -11.01 9.96 12.94
CA ILE A 171 -11.98 10.30 13.98
C ILE A 171 -11.47 11.48 14.81
N GLU A 172 -10.22 11.42 15.28
CA GLU A 172 -9.60 12.47 16.08
C GLU A 172 -9.41 13.79 15.32
N SER A 173 -9.28 13.74 14.00
CA SER A 173 -9.18 14.95 13.18
C SER A 173 -10.47 15.78 13.19
N VAL A 174 -11.63 15.17 13.47
CA VAL A 174 -12.92 15.87 13.48
C VAL A 174 -12.97 16.82 14.67
N HIS A 175 -13.22 18.11 14.39
CA HIS A 175 -13.18 19.15 15.41
C HIS A 175 -14.16 18.84 16.55
N ALA A 176 -13.72 19.01 17.79
CA ALA A 176 -14.49 18.65 18.98
C ALA A 176 -15.88 19.32 19.03
N SER A 177 -16.01 20.54 18.47
CA SER A 177 -17.29 21.24 18.38
C SER A 177 -18.37 20.49 17.60
N GLN A 178 -18.00 19.64 16.63
CA GLN A 178 -18.97 18.81 15.90
C GLN A 178 -19.64 17.79 16.84
N ARG A 179 -18.84 17.20 17.74
CA ARG A 179 -19.35 16.28 18.76
C ARG A 179 -20.19 17.03 19.79
N SER A 180 -19.71 18.18 20.28
CA SER A 180 -20.47 19.00 21.24
C SER A 180 -21.78 19.50 20.65
N ALA A 181 -21.80 19.95 19.39
CA ALA A 181 -23.02 20.40 18.72
C ALA A 181 -24.03 19.27 18.53
N ALA A 182 -23.57 18.07 18.15
CA ALA A 182 -24.43 16.89 18.05
C ALA A 182 -25.09 16.54 19.39
N GLN A 183 -24.31 16.55 20.47
CA GLN A 183 -24.80 16.32 21.83
C GLN A 183 -25.77 17.42 22.30
N SER A 184 -25.54 18.68 21.93
CA SER A 184 -26.47 19.80 22.22
C SER A 184 -27.81 19.67 21.48
N LEU A 185 -27.85 18.93 20.37
CA LEU A 185 -29.09 18.58 19.65
C LEU A 185 -29.76 17.31 20.19
N GLY A 186 -29.27 16.76 21.30
CA GLY A 186 -29.85 15.59 21.97
C GLY A 186 -29.40 14.23 21.40
N LEU A 187 -28.41 14.21 20.50
CA LEU A 187 -27.87 12.94 19.98
C LEU A 187 -27.04 12.24 21.06
N SER A 188 -27.23 10.93 21.20
CA SER A 188 -26.38 10.09 22.05
C SER A 188 -24.93 10.05 21.52
N ASP A 189 -23.98 9.56 22.31
CA ASP A 189 -22.60 9.37 21.85
C ASP A 189 -22.52 8.41 20.65
N ALA A 190 -23.37 7.39 20.61
CA ALA A 190 -23.46 6.44 19.51
C ALA A 190 -24.03 7.10 18.25
N ASP A 191 -25.09 7.91 18.39
CA ASP A 191 -25.69 8.64 17.28
C ASP A 191 -24.76 9.71 16.73
N SER A 192 -24.09 10.45 17.63
CA SER A 192 -23.06 11.43 17.28
C SER A 192 -21.92 10.78 16.50
N MET A 193 -21.45 9.60 16.94
CA MET A 193 -20.45 8.84 16.19
C MET A 193 -20.97 8.40 14.82
N ARG A 194 -22.14 7.77 14.76
CA ARG A 194 -22.67 7.15 13.54
C ARG A 194 -23.06 8.17 12.46
N PHE A 195 -23.72 9.27 12.85
CA PHE A 195 -24.34 10.20 11.90
C PHE A 195 -23.50 11.45 11.62
N VAL A 196 -22.63 11.85 12.56
CA VAL A 196 -21.87 13.09 12.44
C VAL A 196 -20.39 12.82 12.22
N ILE A 197 -19.75 12.10 13.15
CA ILE A 197 -18.28 11.99 13.20
C ILE A 197 -17.77 10.99 12.18
N LEU A 198 -18.30 9.76 12.17
CA LEU A 198 -17.81 8.68 11.34
C LEU A 198 -17.91 8.99 9.83
N PRO A 199 -19.02 9.55 9.29
CA PRO A 199 -19.09 9.93 7.88
C PRO A 199 -18.03 10.98 7.49
N GLN A 200 -17.74 11.94 8.39
CA GLN A 200 -16.69 12.94 8.19
C GLN A 200 -15.29 12.31 8.24
N ALA A 201 -15.03 11.46 9.24
CA ALA A 201 -13.77 10.75 9.41
C ALA A 201 -13.45 9.85 8.20
N ILE A 202 -14.42 9.05 7.74
CA ILE A 202 -14.28 8.17 6.57
C ILE A 202 -13.88 8.98 5.34
N ARG A 203 -14.60 10.07 5.03
CA ARG A 203 -14.25 10.94 3.89
C ARG A 203 -12.82 11.45 3.98
N ARG A 204 -12.32 11.72 5.19
CA ARG A 204 -10.97 12.23 5.39
C ARG A 204 -9.87 11.19 5.20
N VAL A 205 -10.15 9.93 5.52
CA VAL A 205 -9.14 8.86 5.52
C VAL A 205 -9.14 7.99 4.26
N VAL A 206 -10.24 7.94 3.51
CA VAL A 206 -10.38 7.10 2.31
C VAL A 206 -9.19 7.25 1.34
N PRO A 207 -8.67 8.46 1.05
CA PRO A 207 -7.52 8.56 0.15
C PRO A 207 -6.24 7.95 0.74
N ALA A 208 -5.97 8.16 2.03
CA ALA A 208 -4.81 7.55 2.70
C ALA A 208 -4.85 6.01 2.68
N GLN A 209 -6.05 5.43 2.74
CA GLN A 209 -6.26 3.98 2.68
C GLN A 209 -5.86 3.35 1.34
N MET A 210 -5.86 4.12 0.24
CA MET A 210 -5.49 3.59 -1.08
C MET A 210 -4.05 3.09 -1.13
N ASN A 211 -3.13 3.80 -0.47
CA ASN A 211 -1.74 3.38 -0.37
C ASN A 211 -1.60 2.07 0.41
N MET A 212 -2.44 1.87 1.44
CA MET A 212 -2.46 0.60 2.19
C MET A 212 -2.96 -0.56 1.32
N PHE A 213 -3.95 -0.36 0.46
CA PHE A 213 -4.39 -1.41 -0.47
C PHE A 213 -3.33 -1.73 -1.54
N ILE A 214 -2.62 -0.72 -2.03
CA ILE A 214 -1.51 -0.94 -2.96
C ILE A 214 -0.38 -1.73 -2.27
N ALA A 215 -0.09 -1.43 -1.00
CA ALA A 215 0.86 -2.23 -0.22
C ALA A 215 0.36 -3.66 -0.05
N LEU A 216 -0.90 -3.86 0.35
CA LEU A 216 -1.51 -5.18 0.53
C LEU A 216 -1.40 -6.03 -0.74
N GLN A 217 -1.71 -5.46 -1.91
CA GLN A 217 -1.63 -6.18 -3.18
C GLN A 217 -0.23 -6.76 -3.47
N LYS A 218 0.84 -6.08 -3.01
CA LYS A 218 2.21 -6.56 -3.15
C LYS A 218 2.55 -7.60 -2.06
N ASP A 219 2.09 -7.35 -0.84
CA ASP A 219 2.38 -8.21 0.31
C ASP A 219 1.62 -9.55 0.29
N VAL A 220 0.61 -9.70 -0.58
CA VAL A 220 0.02 -11.02 -0.88
C VAL A 220 1.09 -12.02 -1.34
N ALA A 221 2.13 -11.58 -2.04
CA ALA A 221 3.24 -12.44 -2.44
C ALA A 221 4.03 -13.04 -1.25
N LEU A 222 3.87 -12.51 -0.02
CA LEU A 222 4.44 -13.12 1.18
C LEU A 222 3.83 -14.49 1.50
N LEU A 223 2.62 -14.77 1.02
CA LEU A 223 1.99 -16.08 1.19
C LEU A 223 2.74 -17.17 0.44
N SER A 224 3.52 -16.81 -0.58
CA SER A 224 4.40 -17.73 -1.30
C SER A 224 5.26 -18.58 -0.36
N PHE A 225 5.67 -18.07 0.79
CA PHE A 225 6.54 -18.75 1.74
C PHE A 225 5.88 -19.90 2.49
N ILE A 226 4.55 -19.87 2.63
CA ILE A 226 3.78 -20.84 3.43
C ILE A 226 3.00 -21.85 2.57
N GLY A 227 3.23 -21.88 1.25
CA GLY A 227 2.70 -22.93 0.36
C GLY A 227 1.90 -22.45 -0.86
N PRO A 228 1.05 -21.41 -0.78
CA PRO A 228 0.32 -20.86 -1.91
C PRO A 228 1.19 -20.66 -3.15
N VAL A 229 0.70 -21.14 -4.29
CA VAL A 229 1.39 -21.02 -5.58
C VAL A 229 0.86 -19.78 -6.30
N GLU A 230 1.13 -18.62 -5.71
CA GLU A 230 0.87 -17.31 -6.32
C GLU A 230 2.00 -16.94 -7.32
N ILE A 231 1.94 -15.75 -7.90
CA ILE A 231 2.83 -15.35 -8.99
C ILE A 231 4.32 -15.47 -8.64
N PHE A 232 4.74 -15.12 -7.42
CA PHE A 232 6.14 -15.16 -6.98
C PHE A 232 6.65 -16.59 -6.84
N ARG A 233 5.85 -17.48 -6.22
CA ARG A 233 6.14 -18.91 -6.12
C ARG A 233 6.18 -19.55 -7.50
N GLN A 234 5.24 -19.19 -8.38
CA GLN A 234 5.21 -19.69 -9.76
C GLN A 234 6.45 -19.25 -10.55
N ALA A 235 6.91 -18.02 -10.38
CA ALA A 235 8.16 -17.54 -10.97
C ALA A 235 9.37 -18.33 -10.44
N GLY A 236 9.40 -18.64 -9.14
CA GLY A 236 10.43 -19.50 -8.54
C GLY A 236 10.45 -20.91 -9.10
N VAL A 237 9.27 -21.51 -9.33
CA VAL A 237 9.16 -22.81 -10.00
C VAL A 237 9.76 -22.77 -11.41
N PHE A 238 9.41 -21.78 -12.23
CA PHE A 238 10.00 -21.64 -13.56
C PHE A 238 11.50 -21.34 -13.52
N LYS A 239 11.96 -20.54 -12.55
CA LYS A 239 13.38 -20.28 -12.37
C LYS A 239 14.14 -21.57 -12.09
N SER A 240 13.58 -22.43 -11.24
CA SER A 240 14.21 -23.73 -10.92
C SER A 240 14.22 -24.66 -12.13
N LEU A 241 13.13 -24.69 -12.91
CA LEU A 241 13.00 -25.56 -14.08
C LEU A 241 13.87 -25.13 -15.27
N LEU A 242 14.02 -23.82 -15.49
CA LEU A 242 14.71 -23.27 -16.67
C LEU A 242 16.12 -22.76 -16.34
N ALA A 243 16.55 -22.83 -15.08
CA ALA A 243 17.79 -22.25 -14.59
C ALA A 243 17.97 -20.76 -14.99
N ASN A 244 16.87 -20.02 -15.06
CA ASN A 244 16.81 -18.68 -15.62
C ASN A 244 15.93 -17.77 -14.74
N PHE A 245 16.39 -16.56 -14.42
CA PHE A 245 15.69 -15.61 -13.54
C PHE A 245 14.66 -14.74 -14.27
N THR A 246 14.57 -14.79 -15.60
CA THR A 246 13.57 -14.04 -16.39
C THR A 246 12.12 -14.19 -15.89
N PRO A 247 11.64 -15.34 -15.37
CA PRO A 247 10.29 -15.44 -14.81
C PRO A 247 10.02 -14.46 -13.66
N TYR A 248 11.02 -14.09 -12.85
CA TYR A 248 10.87 -13.05 -11.83
C TYR A 248 10.70 -11.66 -12.45
N VAL A 249 11.39 -11.37 -13.56
CA VAL A 249 11.19 -10.14 -14.33
C VAL A 249 9.77 -10.12 -14.91
N GLY A 250 9.28 -11.25 -15.43
CA GLY A 250 7.89 -11.42 -15.86
C GLY A 250 6.88 -11.11 -14.74
N ALA A 251 7.11 -11.65 -13.54
CA ALA A 251 6.27 -11.35 -12.38
C ALA A 251 6.32 -9.86 -12.00
N ALA A 252 7.50 -9.25 -12.01
CA ALA A 252 7.68 -7.82 -11.71
C ALA A 252 6.93 -6.93 -12.73
N VAL A 253 6.99 -7.25 -14.02
CA VAL A 253 6.23 -6.54 -15.06
C VAL A 253 4.73 -6.59 -14.80
N ILE A 254 4.19 -7.76 -14.41
CA ILE A 254 2.76 -7.92 -14.09
C ILE A 254 2.40 -7.09 -12.85
N PHE A 255 3.20 -7.15 -11.78
CA PHE A 255 2.99 -6.30 -10.60
C PHE A 255 3.01 -4.81 -10.94
N LEU A 256 3.98 -4.36 -11.75
CA LEU A 256 4.09 -2.95 -12.15
C LEU A 256 2.90 -2.51 -13.02
N ALA A 257 2.42 -3.37 -13.92
CA ALA A 257 1.27 -3.10 -14.77
C ALA A 257 -0.01 -2.83 -13.96
N VAL A 258 -0.14 -3.40 -12.75
CA VAL A 258 -1.26 -3.14 -11.84
C VAL A 258 -0.95 -2.02 -10.85
N THR A 259 0.26 -2.02 -10.28
CA THR A 259 0.66 -1.12 -9.18
C THR A 259 0.81 0.32 -9.66
N ILE A 260 1.38 0.56 -10.85
CA ILE A 260 1.59 1.93 -11.35
C ILE A 260 0.26 2.64 -11.60
N PRO A 261 -0.71 2.08 -12.36
CA PRO A 261 -2.01 2.71 -12.53
C PRO A 261 -2.75 2.95 -11.20
N ALA A 262 -2.72 1.97 -10.30
CA ALA A 262 -3.33 2.09 -8.98
C ALA A 262 -2.73 3.24 -8.15
N THR A 263 -1.40 3.37 -8.17
CA THR A 263 -0.67 4.45 -7.48
C THR A 263 -1.01 5.81 -8.07
N ARG A 264 -1.01 5.94 -9.41
CA ARG A 264 -1.35 7.21 -10.07
C ARG A 264 -2.79 7.62 -9.81
N TYR A 265 -3.71 6.65 -9.75
CA TYR A 265 -5.09 6.90 -9.39
C TYR A 265 -5.23 7.35 -7.93
N ALA A 266 -4.50 6.72 -7.01
CA ALA A 266 -4.45 7.15 -5.60
C ALA A 266 -3.91 8.57 -5.45
N ASP A 267 -2.80 8.89 -6.10
CA ASP A 267 -2.20 10.23 -6.11
C ASP A 267 -3.18 11.29 -6.64
N TYR A 268 -3.90 10.96 -7.72
CA TYR A 268 -4.93 11.83 -8.29
C TYR A 268 -6.05 12.11 -7.29
N LEU A 269 -6.58 11.07 -6.61
CA LEU A 269 -7.65 11.24 -5.62
C LEU A 269 -7.18 12.04 -4.40
N MET A 270 -5.95 11.82 -3.94
CA MET A 270 -5.34 12.63 -2.87
C MET A 270 -5.19 14.10 -3.28
N ALA A 271 -4.68 14.36 -4.49
CA ALA A 271 -4.50 15.72 -5.00
C ALA A 271 -5.84 16.44 -5.16
N LYS A 272 -6.88 15.75 -5.63
CA LYS A 272 -8.24 16.29 -5.74
C LYS A 272 -8.77 16.68 -4.36
N GLN A 273 -8.66 15.81 -3.37
CA GLN A 273 -9.14 16.10 -2.02
C GLN A 273 -8.41 17.28 -1.36
N ASN A 274 -7.10 17.40 -1.55
CA ASN A 274 -6.34 18.52 -0.98
C ASN A 274 -6.76 19.88 -1.58
N ARG A 275 -7.13 19.90 -2.87
CA ARG A 275 -7.68 21.10 -3.52
C ARG A 275 -9.05 21.49 -2.99
N GLU A 276 -9.90 20.52 -2.65
CA GLU A 276 -11.21 20.79 -2.05
C GLU A 276 -11.12 21.33 -0.61
N ARG A 277 -9.97 21.17 0.06
CA ARG A 277 -9.72 21.64 1.42
C ARG A 277 -8.97 22.97 1.51
N SER A 278 -8.34 23.42 0.42
CA SER A 278 -7.55 24.67 0.36
C SER A 278 -8.42 25.82 -0.14
#